data_AF-A0A2P4SNE6-F1
#
_entry.id   AF-A0A2P4SNE6-F1
#
_cell.length_a   1.000
_cell.length_b   1.000
_cell.length_c   1.000
_cell.angle_alpha   90.00
_cell.angle_beta   90.00
_cell.angle_gamma   90.00
#
_symmetry.space_group_name_H-M   'P 1'
#
loop_
_entity.id
_entity.type
_entity.pdbx_description
1 polymer ?
#
loop_
_entity_poly.entity_id
_entity_poly.type
_entity_poly.pdbx_seq_one_letter_code
_entity_poly.pdbx_strand_id
1 'polypeptide(L)'
;YIIGKKGETKKRLETETRTSISIPKPGLEGEIVITGQQRGGVVSARTRIDVLLDSFRKKQPFTHFLSFALNQPVIQEKFLQFKEEVLEKCSQPLHAVSGQHGISKALLGG
;
A
#
# COMPACT_ATOMS: atom_id res chain seq x y z
N TYR A 1 -8.98 17.79 0.27
CA TYR A 1 -7.98 17.48 -0.78
C TYR A 1 -8.60 16.99 -2.08
N ILE A 2 -9.47 15.97 -2.07
CA ILE A 2 -10.12 15.46 -3.29
C ILE A 2 -10.97 16.54 -4.00
N ILE A 3 -11.67 17.39 -3.24
CA ILE A 3 -12.45 18.51 -3.79
C ILE A 3 -11.52 19.55 -4.47
N GLY A 4 -10.35 19.82 -3.91
CA GLY A 4 -9.44 20.87 -4.37
C GLY A 4 -9.94 22.29 -4.07
N LYS A 5 -9.14 23.30 -4.42
CA LYS A 5 -9.54 24.72 -4.29
C LYS A 5 -10.74 24.97 -5.20
N LYS A 6 -11.82 25.55 -4.65
CA LYS A 6 -13.08 25.82 -5.38
C LYS A 6 -13.67 24.60 -6.14
N GLY A 7 -13.36 23.37 -5.72
CA GLY A 7 -13.89 22.17 -6.41
C GLY A 7 -13.13 21.76 -7.69
N GLU A 8 -12.04 22.44 -8.03
CA GLU A 8 -11.36 22.27 -9.32
C GLU A 8 -10.80 20.86 -9.51
N THR A 9 -10.17 20.28 -8.48
CA THR A 9 -9.59 18.95 -8.57
C THR A 9 -10.66 17.88 -8.80
N LYS A 10 -11.78 17.96 -8.08
CA LYS A 10 -12.93 17.07 -8.29
C LYS A 10 -13.47 17.22 -9.72
N LYS A 11 -13.74 18.46 -10.16
CA LYS A 11 -14.30 18.72 -11.49
C LYS A 11 -13.39 18.20 -12.60
N ARG A 12 -12.07 18.35 -12.44
CA ARG A 12 -11.07 17.82 -13.38
C ARG A 12 -11.10 16.30 -13.42
N LEU A 13 -11.14 15.62 -12.27
CA LEU A 13 -11.25 14.15 -12.20
C LEU A 13 -12.52 13.64 -12.88
N GLU A 14 -13.66 14.26 -12.60
CA GLU A 14 -14.96 13.92 -13.21
C GLU A 14 -14.90 14.08 -14.74
N THR A 15 -14.35 15.21 -15.23
CA THR A 15 -14.23 15.50 -16.67
C THR A 15 -13.31 14.51 -17.38
N GLU A 16 -12.10 14.29 -16.86
CA GLU A 16 -11.09 13.45 -17.51
C GLU A 16 -11.48 11.96 -17.52
N THR A 17 -12.29 11.53 -16.55
CA THR A 17 -12.70 10.11 -16.42
C THR A 17 -14.12 9.84 -16.88
N ARG A 18 -14.88 10.88 -17.23
CA ARG A 18 -16.31 10.82 -17.57
C ARG A 18 -17.12 10.13 -16.46
N THR A 19 -16.86 10.52 -15.22
CA THR A 19 -17.55 10.02 -14.03
C THR A 19 -18.13 11.16 -13.21
N SER A 20 -19.02 10.84 -12.28
CA SER A 20 -19.49 11.73 -11.22
C SER A 20 -18.97 11.21 -9.88
N ILE A 21 -18.44 12.11 -9.06
CA ILE A 21 -17.86 11.81 -7.75
C ILE A 21 -18.69 12.53 -6.69
N SER A 22 -19.51 11.78 -5.96
CA SER A 22 -20.26 12.29 -4.81
C SER A 22 -19.41 12.18 -3.54
N ILE A 23 -19.27 13.29 -2.82
CA ILE A 23 -18.51 13.35 -1.56
C ILE A 23 -19.49 13.82 -0.48
N PRO A 24 -19.62 13.10 0.65
CA PRO A 24 -20.50 13.48 1.74
C PRO A 24 -20.10 14.85 2.29
N LYS A 25 -21.08 15.59 2.80
CA LYS A 25 -20.82 16.91 3.39
C LYS A 25 -19.96 16.75 4.65
N PRO A 26 -19.08 17.73 4.96
CA PRO A 26 -18.35 17.72 6.22
C PRO A 26 -19.30 17.58 7.41
N GLY A 27 -18.99 16.67 8.33
CA GLY A 27 -19.82 16.38 9.51
C GLY A 27 -20.93 15.35 9.28
N LEU A 28 -21.10 14.84 8.06
CA LEU A 28 -21.93 13.66 7.79
C LEU A 28 -21.02 12.45 7.54
N GLU A 29 -21.33 11.33 8.19
CA GLU A 29 -20.71 10.06 7.85
C GLU A 29 -21.22 9.59 6.48
N GLY A 30 -20.32 9.00 5.69
CA GLY A 30 -20.65 8.48 4.38
C GLY A 30 -19.43 8.14 3.55
N GLU A 31 -19.66 7.37 2.49
CA GLU A 31 -18.63 6.98 1.54
C GLU A 31 -18.55 7.95 0.36
N ILE A 32 -17.37 8.03 -0.26
CA ILE A 32 -17.22 8.68 -1.55
C ILE A 32 -17.74 7.73 -2.63
N VAL A 33 -18.75 8.17 -3.38
CA VAL A 33 -19.37 7.35 -4.43
C VAL A 33 -18.91 7.83 -5.80
N ILE A 34 -18.38 6.91 -6.60
CA ILE A 34 -17.97 7.17 -7.99
C ILE A 34 -18.97 6.47 -8.92
N THR A 35 -19.62 7.23 -9.79
CA THR A 35 -20.61 6.71 -10.75
C THR A 35 -20.15 7.03 -12.17
N GLY A 36 -20.23 6.08 -13.08
CA GLY A 36 -19.88 6.29 -14.50
C GLY A 36 -20.53 5.25 -15.40
N GLN A 37 -20.78 5.62 -16.65
CA GLN A 37 -21.40 4.71 -17.63
C GLN A 37 -20.47 3.55 -18.02
N GLN A 38 -19.16 3.76 -17.93
CA GLN A 38 -18.16 2.76 -18.31
C GLN A 38 -17.30 2.38 -17.10
N ARG A 39 -17.09 1.07 -16.90
CA ARG A 39 -16.23 0.54 -15.84
C ARG A 39 -14.81 1.12 -15.89
N GLY A 40 -14.25 1.30 -17.09
CA GLY A 40 -12.92 1.88 -17.28
C GLY A 40 -12.80 3.29 -16.68
N GLY A 41 -13.82 4.14 -16.85
CA GLY A 41 -13.86 5.47 -16.26
C GLY A 41 -13.88 5.44 -14.73
N VAL A 42 -14.71 4.56 -14.15
CA VAL A 42 -14.81 4.38 -12.69
C VAL A 42 -13.48 3.90 -12.09
N VAL A 43 -12.84 2.90 -12.71
CA VAL A 43 -11.54 2.38 -12.26
C VAL A 43 -10.48 3.49 -12.35
N SER A 44 -10.43 4.22 -13.47
CA SER A 44 -9.47 5.33 -13.63
C SER A 44 -9.67 6.43 -12.59
N ALA A 45 -10.91 6.80 -12.31
CA ALA A 45 -11.25 7.78 -11.28
C ALA A 45 -10.78 7.33 -9.88
N ARG A 46 -11.06 6.06 -9.52
CA ARG A 46 -10.60 5.48 -8.25
C ARG A 46 -9.07 5.53 -8.13
N THR A 47 -8.36 5.01 -9.13
CA THR A 47 -6.88 4.99 -9.12
C THR A 47 -6.29 6.38 -8.95
N ARG A 48 -6.85 7.40 -9.60
CA ARG A 48 -6.37 8.78 -9.48
C ARG A 48 -6.64 9.39 -8.11
N ILE A 49 -7.78 9.05 -7.49
CA ILE A 49 -8.08 9.45 -6.11
C ILE A 49 -7.09 8.79 -5.14
N ASP A 50 -6.80 7.50 -5.32
CA ASP A 50 -5.84 6.76 -4.48
C ASP A 50 -4.45 7.39 -4.54
N VAL A 51 -3.95 7.66 -5.76
CA VAL A 51 -2.66 8.34 -5.96
C VAL A 51 -2.64 9.73 -5.32
N LEU A 52 -3.73 10.49 -5.42
CA LEU A 52 -3.86 11.79 -4.74
C LEU A 52 -3.77 11.60 -3.23
N LEU A 53 -4.53 10.68 -2.64
CA LEU A 53 -4.53 10.41 -1.21
C LEU A 53 -3.14 10.02 -0.70
N ASP A 54 -2.44 9.13 -1.39
CA ASP A 54 -1.08 8.72 -1.03
C ASP A 54 -0.10 9.90 -1.04
N SER A 55 -0.19 10.75 -2.07
CA SER A 55 0.64 11.94 -2.17
C SER A 55 0.38 12.94 -1.03
N PHE A 56 -0.87 13.03 -0.55
CA PHE A 56 -1.23 13.88 0.58
C PHE A 56 -0.78 13.27 1.91
N ARG A 57 -0.98 11.96 2.11
CA ARG A 57 -0.54 11.24 3.31
C ARG A 57 0.95 11.40 3.56
N LYS A 58 1.78 11.29 2.50
CA LYS A 58 3.24 11.48 2.59
C LYS A 58 3.66 12.91 2.98
N LYS A 59 2.83 13.90 2.69
CA LYS A 59 3.08 15.32 2.99
C LYS A 59 2.49 15.77 4.32
N GLN A 60 1.62 14.96 4.93
CA GLN A 60 1.09 15.29 6.25
C GLN A 60 2.22 15.16 7.27
N PRO A 61 2.47 16.20 8.09
CA PRO A 61 3.38 16.05 9.22
C PRO A 61 2.85 14.94 10.12
N PHE A 62 3.73 14.19 10.78
CA PHE A 62 3.30 13.23 11.79
C PHE A 62 2.50 13.97 12.86
N THR A 63 1.19 13.73 12.90
CA THR A 63 0.28 14.51 13.76
C THR A 63 0.13 13.90 15.15
N HIS A 64 0.59 12.66 15.38
CA HIS A 64 0.44 11.95 16.65
C HIS A 64 1.67 11.09 16.95
N PHE A 65 2.19 11.20 18.18
CA PHE A 65 3.08 10.19 18.76
C PHE A 65 2.19 9.11 19.40
N LEU A 66 2.21 7.91 18.84
CA LEU A 66 1.43 6.79 19.35
C LEU A 66 2.36 5.92 20.21
N SER A 67 2.22 6.03 21.53
CA SER A 67 2.91 5.15 22.47
C SER A 67 2.00 4.02 22.89
N PHE A 68 2.47 2.79 22.69
CA PHE A 68 1.83 1.60 23.22
C PHE A 68 2.68 1.06 24.37
N ALA A 69 2.06 0.78 25.51
CA ALA A 69 2.72 0.08 26.59
C ALA A 69 2.88 -1.40 26.21
N LEU A 70 4.10 -1.80 25.82
CA LEU A 70 4.43 -3.19 25.44
C LEU A 70 4.83 -4.05 26.66
N ASN A 71 4.40 -3.66 27.85
CA ASN A 71 4.72 -4.33 29.11
C ASN A 71 3.72 -5.44 29.47
N GLN A 72 2.63 -5.59 28.70
CA GLN A 72 1.67 -6.68 28.85
C GLN A 72 2.31 -8.00 28.39
N PRO A 73 2.31 -9.07 29.21
CA PRO A 73 2.90 -10.37 28.86
C PRO A 73 2.38 -10.93 27.52
N VAL A 74 1.08 -10.77 27.25
CA VAL A 74 0.45 -11.23 26.00
C VAL A 74 1.07 -10.58 24.76
N ILE A 75 1.48 -9.32 24.84
CA ILE A 75 2.11 -8.62 23.71
C ILE A 75 3.54 -9.15 23.50
N GLN A 76 4.27 -9.43 24.59
CA GLN A 76 5.62 -9.96 24.53
C GLN A 76 5.65 -11.36 23.95
N GLU A 77 4.74 -12.24 24.39
CA GLU A 77 4.59 -13.59 23.85
C GLU A 77 4.25 -13.58 22.36
N LYS A 78 3.30 -12.75 21.95
CA LYS A 78 2.92 -12.63 20.52
C LYS A 78 4.04 -12.07 19.67
N PHE A 79 4.83 -11.14 20.20
CA PHE A 79 6.00 -10.63 19.51
C PHE A 79 7.07 -11.72 19.32
N LEU A 80 7.33 -12.54 20.34
CA LEU A 80 8.27 -13.65 20.25
C LEU A 80 7.81 -14.69 19.22
N GLN A 81 6.53 -15.08 19.25
CA GLN A 81 5.93 -15.97 18.26
C GLN A 81 6.13 -15.43 16.84
N PHE A 82 5.81 -14.15 16.63
CA PHE A 82 6.00 -13.51 15.33
C PHE A 82 7.47 -13.52 14.87
N LYS A 83 8.40 -13.23 15.79
CA LYS A 83 9.84 -13.25 15.50
C LYS A 83 10.30 -14.63 15.03
N GLU A 84 9.89 -15.68 15.73
CA GLU A 84 10.22 -17.07 15.38
C GLU A 84 9.68 -17.42 13.99
N GLU A 85 8.40 -17.11 13.72
CA GLU A 85 7.80 -17.37 12.40
C GLU A 85 8.51 -16.65 11.26
N VAL A 86 8.92 -15.39 11.47
CA VAL A 86 9.66 -14.63 10.45
C VAL A 86 11.03 -15.23 10.21
N LEU A 87 11.75 -15.61 11.28
CA LEU A 87 13.06 -16.23 11.15
C LEU A 87 12.95 -17.60 10.47
N GLU A 88 11.95 -18.41 10.79
CA GLU A 88 11.72 -19.69 10.12
C GLU A 88 11.42 -19.52 8.62
N LYS A 89 10.50 -18.61 8.28
CA LYS A 89 10.08 -18.36 6.89
C LYS A 89 11.20 -17.74 6.04
N CYS A 90 12.05 -16.92 6.64
CA CYS A 90 13.10 -16.19 5.93
C CYS A 90 14.49 -16.84 6.02
N SER A 91 14.69 -17.85 6.87
CA SER A 91 15.97 -18.56 7.02
C SER A 91 16.15 -19.72 6.04
N GLN A 92 15.13 -20.07 5.25
CA GLN A 92 15.31 -21.03 4.18
C GLN A 92 16.30 -20.46 3.16
N PRO A 93 17.49 -21.07 2.97
CA PRO A 93 18.39 -20.63 1.92
C PRO A 93 17.65 -20.81 0.60
N LEU A 94 17.62 -19.74 -0.18
CA LEU A 94 17.17 -19.76 -1.57
C LEU A 94 17.89 -20.94 -2.23
N HIS A 95 17.18 -22.06 -2.47
CA HIS A 95 17.73 -23.16 -3.25
C HIS A 95 18.07 -22.57 -4.61
N ALA A 96 19.35 -22.28 -4.81
CA ALA A 96 19.90 -21.88 -6.09
C ALA A 96 19.51 -22.99 -7.06
N VAL A 97 18.62 -22.65 -8.00
CA VAL A 97 18.35 -23.46 -9.17
C VAL A 97 19.71 -23.80 -9.77
N SER A 98 20.09 -25.08 -9.71
CA SER A 98 21.24 -25.60 -10.43
C SER A 98 20.92 -25.52 -11.91
N GLY A 99 21.24 -24.37 -12.51
CA GLY A 99 21.43 -24.27 -13.94
C GLY A 99 22.69 -25.05 -14.27
N GLN A 100 22.52 -26.18 -14.95
CA GLN A 100 23.58 -26.75 -15.77
C GLN A 100 24.18 -25.61 -16.60
N HIS A 101 25.48 -25.36 -16.52
CA HIS A 101 26.38 -24.90 -17.58
C HIS A 101 27.79 -24.93 -16.98
N GLY A 102 28.64 -25.79 -17.54
CA GLY A 102 29.91 -26.17 -16.97
C GLY A 102 30.97 -25.08 -17.00
N ILE A 103 31.91 -25.19 -16.06
CA ILE A 103 33.32 -24.85 -16.28
C ILE A 103 34.14 -25.86 -15.46
N SER A 104 34.87 -26.72 -16.15
CA SER A 104 35.85 -27.63 -15.55
C SER A 104 36.88 -26.84 -14.75
N LYS A 105 37.16 -27.29 -13.52
CA LYS A 105 38.38 -26.90 -12.80
C LYS A 105 39.16 -28.17 -12.49
N ALA A 106 40.21 -28.39 -13.27
CA ALA A 106 41.24 -29.36 -12.98
C ALA A 106 41.92 -28.98 -11.66
N LEU A 107 42.00 -29.91 -10.72
CA LEU A 107 42.98 -29.87 -9.64
C LEU A 107 43.87 -31.10 -9.77
N LEU A 108 45.16 -30.84 -9.96
CA LEU A 108 46.23 -31.82 -9.83
C LEU A 108 46.30 -32.32 -8.37
N GLY A 109 46.62 -33.61 -8.21
CA GLY A 109 47.08 -34.15 -6.94
C GLY A 109 47.19 -35.69 -6.99
N GLY A 110 48.41 -36.20 -7.18
CA GLY A 110 48.75 -37.62 -7.09
C GLY A 110 49.79 -38.04 -8.10
#